data_AF-A0A3M7SF93-F1
#
_entry.id   AF-A0A3M7SF93-F1
#
_cell.length_a   1.000
_cell.length_b   1.000
_cell.length_c   1.000
_cell.angle_alpha   90.00
_cell.angle_beta   90.00
_cell.angle_gamma   90.00
#
_symmetry.space_group_name_H-M   'P 1'
#
loop_
_entity.id
_entity.type
_entity.pdbx_description
1 polymer ?
#
loop_
_entity_poly.entity_id
_entity_poly.type
_entity_poly.pdbx_seq_one_letter_code
_entity_poly.pdbx_strand_id
1 'polypeptide(L)'
;MQSLFAIKNAAKAESDQMQCQILAGIFFKQIGRDMILKFVRTFLLEAFQPQIRWSMHTLVHNLFKNASSQNQIDLYEILMSLWPDAMNVYGAKSAQYCDLVGYFNLKLADDSYHHDYITKLIDSFHTQNRLLQNHPNSLIYESVGELDGLYLESEPCFICNNVEQPTQTLKLNALKVDARFTTSQQIYKLAATYSVQKILFKLSEVRKTKMIQTITVYFTNRQSHSIVDLKMNAKLWSKAKQVRVEPGQSELKVELQLPIVCSSLMFEYVDFYERDSDKSAEAAVLQCPRCSASVPAHPGVCNTCGENVFQCHKCRAIN
;
A
#
# COMPACT_ATOMS: atom_id res chain seq x y z
N MET A 1 42.85 1.13 3.40
CA MET A 1 41.58 0.74 2.71
C MET A 1 40.35 1.50 3.22
N GLN A 2 40.15 1.70 4.52
CA GLN A 2 39.03 2.50 5.04
C GLN A 2 39.02 3.97 4.58
N SER A 3 40.19 4.60 4.42
CA SER A 3 40.32 5.98 3.92
C SER A 3 39.91 6.15 2.45
N LEU A 4 40.28 5.22 1.57
CA LEU A 4 39.90 5.22 0.15
C LEU A 4 38.39 4.98 -0.06
N PHE A 5 37.78 4.12 0.77
CA PHE A 5 36.33 3.93 0.77
C PHE A 5 35.58 5.18 1.27
N ALA A 6 36.10 5.86 2.30
CA ALA A 6 35.53 7.12 2.78
C ALA A 6 35.61 8.23 1.72
N ILE A 7 36.76 8.37 1.04
CA ILE A 7 36.95 9.35 -0.05
C ILE A 7 36.03 9.04 -1.24
N LYS A 8 35.88 7.76 -1.63
CA LYS A 8 35.00 7.35 -2.73
C LYS A 8 33.52 7.58 -2.40
N ASN A 9 33.12 7.37 -1.14
CA ASN A 9 31.77 7.65 -0.68
C ASN A 9 31.49 9.16 -0.59
N ALA A 10 32.47 9.97 -0.16
CA ALA A 10 32.37 11.43 -0.14
C ALA A 10 32.24 12.00 -1.57
N ALA A 11 33.08 11.55 -2.50
CA ALA A 11 33.00 11.95 -3.91
C ALA A 11 31.67 11.54 -4.56
N LYS A 12 31.13 10.37 -4.21
CA LYS A 12 29.78 9.96 -4.65
C LYS A 12 28.70 10.87 -4.06
N ALA A 13 28.78 11.20 -2.77
CA ALA A 13 27.83 12.08 -2.10
C ALA A 13 27.84 13.50 -2.69
N GLU A 14 29.02 14.05 -3.02
CA GLU A 14 29.15 15.35 -3.70
C GLU A 14 28.55 15.32 -5.11
N SER A 15 28.78 14.25 -5.88
CA SER A 15 28.15 14.05 -7.19
C SER A 15 26.62 13.96 -7.09
N ASP A 16 26.10 13.19 -6.12
CA ASP A 16 24.66 13.05 -5.89
C ASP A 16 24.02 14.38 -5.45
N GLN A 17 24.72 15.17 -4.63
CA GLN A 17 24.30 16.51 -4.21
C GLN A 17 24.22 17.49 -5.41
N MET A 18 25.22 17.49 -6.28
CA MET A 18 25.21 18.32 -7.50
C MET A 18 24.03 17.97 -8.42
N GLN A 19 23.75 16.67 -8.57
CA GLN A 19 22.57 16.22 -9.33
C GLN A 19 21.25 16.71 -8.71
N CYS A 20 21.14 16.69 -7.38
CA CYS A 20 19.95 17.18 -6.68
C CYS A 20 19.75 18.70 -6.88
N GLN A 21 20.82 19.49 -6.89
CA GLN A 21 20.77 20.93 -7.17
C GLN A 21 20.33 21.21 -8.61
N ILE A 22 20.86 20.46 -9.59
CA ILE A 22 20.45 20.58 -11.00
C ILE A 22 18.96 20.25 -11.15
N LEU A 23 18.50 19.15 -10.53
CA LEU A 23 17.09 18.74 -10.57
C LEU A 23 16.17 19.79 -9.94
N ALA A 24 16.54 20.36 -8.79
CA ALA A 24 15.80 21.44 -8.15
C ALA A 24 15.73 22.68 -9.07
N GLY A 25 16.86 23.06 -9.70
CA GLY A 25 16.90 24.16 -10.66
C GLY A 25 15.97 23.95 -11.86
N ILE A 26 15.96 22.74 -12.42
CA ILE A 26 15.04 22.38 -13.53
C ILE A 26 13.58 22.44 -13.07
N PHE A 27 13.28 21.92 -11.87
CA PHE A 27 11.94 21.92 -11.29
C PHE A 27 11.36 23.33 -11.23
N PHE A 28 12.07 24.28 -10.60
CA PHE A 28 11.59 25.66 -10.47
C PHE A 28 11.54 26.41 -11.80
N LYS A 29 12.38 26.04 -12.78
CA LYS A 29 12.36 26.65 -14.12
C LYS A 29 11.17 26.16 -14.96
N GLN A 30 10.76 24.91 -14.80
CA GLN A 30 9.71 24.29 -15.62
C GLN A 30 8.31 24.40 -15.00
N ILE A 31 8.22 24.47 -13.67
CA ILE A 31 6.96 24.41 -12.95
C ILE A 31 6.63 25.79 -12.39
N GLY A 32 5.52 26.37 -12.86
CA GLY A 32 5.05 27.67 -12.40
C GLY A 32 4.54 27.66 -10.95
N ARG A 33 4.58 28.83 -10.33
CA ARG A 33 4.14 29.09 -8.93
C ARG A 33 2.79 28.46 -8.61
N ASP A 34 1.77 28.67 -9.45
CA ASP A 34 0.41 28.15 -9.21
C ASP A 34 0.33 26.63 -9.19
N MET A 35 1.16 25.97 -10.02
CA MET A 35 1.21 24.52 -10.07
C MET A 35 1.88 23.96 -8.82
N ILE A 36 2.96 24.60 -8.34
CA ILE A 36 3.60 24.24 -7.07
C ILE A 36 2.61 24.42 -5.92
N LEU A 37 1.90 25.56 -5.86
CA LEU A 37 0.91 25.83 -4.82
C LEU A 37 -0.19 24.77 -4.80
N LYS A 38 -0.79 24.45 -5.95
CA LYS A 38 -1.80 23.40 -6.08
C LYS A 38 -1.24 22.04 -5.66
N PHE A 39 -0.04 21.70 -6.12
CA PHE A 39 0.60 20.43 -5.82
C PHE A 39 0.86 20.27 -4.32
N VAL A 40 1.42 21.30 -3.67
CA VAL A 40 1.64 21.31 -2.22
C VAL A 40 0.31 21.23 -1.48
N ARG A 41 -0.69 22.05 -1.81
CA ARG A 41 -2.03 22.00 -1.18
C ARG A 41 -2.63 20.60 -1.25
N THR A 42 -2.67 19.99 -2.44
CA THR A 42 -3.30 18.70 -2.64
C THR A 42 -2.58 17.55 -1.94
N PHE A 43 -1.25 17.49 -2.02
CA PHE A 43 -0.50 16.34 -1.50
C PHE A 43 0.01 16.51 -0.07
N LEU A 44 0.18 17.75 0.41
CA LEU A 44 0.66 18.03 1.76
C LEU A 44 -0.48 18.34 2.74
N LEU A 45 -1.61 18.91 2.30
CA LEU A 45 -2.71 19.30 3.19
C LEU A 45 -3.97 18.44 2.97
N GLU A 46 -4.43 18.27 1.73
CA GLU A 46 -5.69 17.58 1.43
C GLU A 46 -5.58 16.05 1.52
N ALA A 47 -4.40 15.50 1.18
CA ALA A 47 -4.16 14.07 1.14
C ALA A 47 -4.57 13.37 2.43
N PHE A 48 -5.45 12.38 2.29
CA PHE A 48 -5.98 11.63 3.41
C PHE A 48 -4.96 10.66 4.03
N GLN A 49 -4.02 10.14 3.22
CA GLN A 49 -3.01 9.20 3.71
C GLN A 49 -1.80 9.96 4.26
N PRO A 50 -1.40 9.74 5.52
CA PRO A 50 -0.20 10.37 6.09
C PRO A 50 1.08 10.04 5.33
N GLN A 51 1.17 8.86 4.71
CA GLN A 51 2.34 8.48 3.90
C GLN A 51 2.54 9.38 2.68
N ILE A 52 1.45 9.83 2.05
CA ILE A 52 1.51 10.78 0.93
C ILE A 52 2.01 12.13 1.44
N ARG A 53 1.49 12.62 2.59
CA ARG A 53 1.94 13.87 3.20
C ARG A 53 3.42 13.84 3.61
N TRP A 54 3.91 12.72 4.15
CA TRP A 54 5.33 12.53 4.47
C TRP A 54 6.23 12.46 3.24
N SER A 55 5.75 11.80 2.18
CA SER A 55 6.48 11.77 0.90
C SER A 55 6.57 13.16 0.28
N MET A 56 5.46 13.91 0.33
CA MET A 56 5.40 15.30 -0.12
C MET A 56 6.29 16.19 0.73
N HIS A 57 6.25 16.06 2.05
CA HIS A 57 7.14 16.76 2.99
C HIS A 57 8.60 16.56 2.62
N THR A 58 9.01 15.30 2.45
CA THR A 58 10.39 14.94 2.09
C THR A 58 10.79 15.58 0.76
N LEU A 59 9.89 15.59 -0.23
CA LEU A 59 10.13 16.23 -1.52
C LEU A 59 10.31 17.74 -1.38
N VAL A 60 9.39 18.46 -0.71
CA VAL A 60 9.48 19.92 -0.52
C VAL A 60 10.73 20.30 0.26
N HIS A 61 11.04 19.57 1.33
CA HIS A 61 12.25 19.78 2.13
C HIS A 61 13.52 19.65 1.28
N ASN A 62 13.61 18.60 0.45
CA ASN A 62 14.77 18.40 -0.42
C ASN A 62 14.84 19.41 -1.57
N LEU A 63 13.71 19.84 -2.11
CA LEU A 63 13.67 20.92 -3.10
C LEU A 63 14.22 22.22 -2.50
N PHE A 64 13.77 22.60 -1.30
CA PHE A 64 14.28 23.77 -0.60
C PHE A 64 15.79 23.66 -0.32
N LYS A 65 16.23 22.54 0.26
CA LYS A 65 17.64 22.33 0.61
C LYS A 65 18.59 22.44 -0.59
N ASN A 66 18.14 22.05 -1.78
CA ASN A 66 18.95 22.04 -3.00
C ASN A 66 18.64 23.20 -3.96
N ALA A 67 17.72 24.09 -3.60
CA ALA A 67 17.36 25.26 -4.38
C ALA A 67 18.39 26.39 -4.26
N SER A 68 18.38 27.32 -5.23
CA SER A 68 19.06 28.60 -5.10
C SER A 68 18.38 29.47 -4.03
N SER A 69 19.08 30.47 -3.50
CA SER A 69 18.53 31.38 -2.47
C SER A 69 17.22 32.04 -2.89
N GLN A 70 17.09 32.45 -4.16
CA GLN A 70 15.83 33.03 -4.66
C GLN A 70 14.69 31.99 -4.67
N ASN A 71 14.95 30.78 -5.18
CA ASN A 71 13.94 29.73 -5.22
C ASN A 71 13.54 29.23 -3.82
N GLN A 72 14.45 29.31 -2.84
CA GLN A 72 14.14 29.04 -1.43
C GLN A 72 13.13 30.05 -0.87
N ILE A 73 13.34 31.34 -1.15
CA ILE A 73 12.42 32.42 -0.78
C ILE A 73 11.07 32.22 -1.48
N ASP A 74 11.07 32.00 -2.80
CA ASP A 74 9.85 31.81 -3.58
C ASP A 74 9.03 30.61 -3.06
N LEU A 75 9.69 29.49 -2.72
CA LEU A 75 9.03 28.32 -2.14
C LEU A 75 8.47 28.61 -0.74
N TYR A 76 9.20 29.36 0.08
CA TYR A 76 8.73 29.78 1.40
C TYR A 76 7.50 30.68 1.28
N GLU A 77 7.49 31.66 0.38
CA GLU A 77 6.33 32.51 0.12
C GLU A 77 5.11 31.72 -0.37
N ILE A 78 5.31 30.71 -1.24
CA ILE A 78 4.24 29.80 -1.66
C ILE A 78 3.64 29.09 -0.46
N LEU A 79 4.48 28.54 0.43
CA LEU A 79 4.00 27.88 1.64
C LEU A 79 3.26 28.88 2.55
N MET A 80 3.84 30.04 2.82
CA MET A 80 3.21 31.08 3.66
C MET A 80 1.87 31.56 3.10
N SER A 81 1.67 31.54 1.78
CA SER A 81 0.36 31.85 1.17
C SER A 81 -0.73 30.82 1.52
N LEU A 82 -0.35 29.59 1.88
CA LEU A 82 -1.26 28.53 2.31
C LEU A 82 -1.57 28.60 3.83
N TRP A 83 -0.91 29.48 4.58
CA TRP A 83 -1.03 29.56 6.05
C TRP A 83 -2.48 29.67 6.55
N PRO A 84 -3.33 30.58 6.03
CA PRO A 84 -4.69 30.74 6.57
C PRO A 84 -5.52 29.47 6.42
N ASP A 85 -5.40 28.78 5.28
CA ASP A 85 -6.13 27.54 5.02
C ASP A 85 -5.55 26.38 5.84
N ALA A 86 -4.21 26.28 5.91
CA ALA A 86 -3.50 25.28 6.69
C ALA A 86 -3.96 25.27 8.16
N MET A 87 -4.05 26.46 8.78
CA MET A 87 -4.39 26.59 10.20
C MET A 87 -5.89 26.41 10.46
N ASN A 88 -6.76 26.95 9.61
CA ASN A 88 -8.20 27.01 9.91
C ASN A 88 -9.00 25.85 9.31
N VAL A 89 -8.53 25.22 8.22
CA VAL A 89 -9.30 24.19 7.50
C VAL A 89 -8.73 22.80 7.73
N TYR A 90 -7.40 22.64 7.69
CA TYR A 90 -6.78 21.32 7.63
C TYR A 90 -6.37 20.73 8.98
N GLY A 91 -6.45 21.49 10.07
CA GLY A 91 -6.25 20.99 11.44
C GLY A 91 -5.03 20.09 11.58
N ALA A 92 -5.21 18.88 12.11
CA ALA A 92 -4.14 17.90 12.33
C ALA A 92 -3.39 17.47 11.05
N LYS A 93 -4.00 17.57 9.86
CA LYS A 93 -3.32 17.24 8.59
C LYS A 93 -2.22 18.25 8.23
N SER A 94 -2.24 19.45 8.84
CA SER A 94 -1.23 20.48 8.61
C SER A 94 0.10 20.23 9.32
N ALA A 95 0.24 19.17 10.12
CA ALA A 95 1.45 18.91 10.93
C ALA A 95 2.75 18.90 10.09
N GLN A 96 2.76 18.19 8.96
CA GLN A 96 3.93 18.18 8.06
C GLN A 96 4.19 19.54 7.42
N TYR A 97 3.15 20.30 7.12
CA TYR A 97 3.29 21.67 6.60
C TYR A 97 3.93 22.60 7.64
N CYS A 98 3.47 22.55 8.89
CA CYS A 98 4.02 23.37 9.98
C CYS A 98 5.51 23.10 10.20
N ASP A 99 5.93 21.83 10.15
CA ASP A 99 7.33 21.44 10.27
C ASP A 99 8.20 22.07 9.17
N LEU A 100 7.74 22.04 7.91
CA LEU A 100 8.46 22.67 6.79
C LEU A 100 8.56 24.18 6.94
N VAL A 101 7.46 24.85 7.26
CA VAL A 101 7.45 26.33 7.38
C VAL A 101 8.37 26.77 8.53
N GLY A 102 8.31 26.08 9.67
CA GLY A 102 9.20 26.35 10.79
C GLY A 102 10.67 26.12 10.41
N TYR A 103 10.98 25.01 9.74
CA TYR A 103 12.34 24.73 9.28
C TYR A 103 12.85 25.75 8.25
N PHE A 104 12.04 26.13 7.27
CA PHE A 104 12.44 27.10 6.22
C PHE A 104 12.65 28.49 6.81
N ASN A 105 11.77 28.92 7.71
CA ASN A 105 11.91 30.18 8.40
C ASN A 105 13.25 30.28 9.17
N LEU A 106 13.63 29.21 9.88
CA LEU A 106 14.93 29.14 10.57
C LEU A 106 16.13 29.12 9.61
N LYS A 107 15.95 28.58 8.40
CA LYS A 107 17.04 28.45 7.41
C LYS A 107 17.27 29.68 6.55
N LEU A 108 16.22 30.45 6.27
CA LEU A 108 16.36 31.71 5.54
C LEU A 108 17.10 32.77 6.37
N ALA A 109 17.05 32.69 7.71
CA ALA A 109 17.80 33.54 8.63
C ALA A 109 17.65 35.06 8.36
N ASP A 110 16.45 35.46 7.95
CA ASP A 110 16.07 36.85 7.72
C ASP A 110 15.06 37.29 8.79
N ASP A 111 15.39 38.38 9.49
CA ASP A 111 14.59 38.90 10.61
C ASP A 111 13.17 39.27 10.18
N SER A 112 12.97 39.71 8.93
CA SER A 112 11.64 40.09 8.42
C SER A 112 10.71 38.88 8.31
N TYR A 113 11.19 37.76 7.76
CA TYR A 113 10.42 36.51 7.70
C TYR A 113 10.21 35.92 9.09
N HIS A 114 11.19 36.03 9.99
CA HIS A 114 11.03 35.55 11.37
C HIS A 114 9.92 36.32 12.10
N HIS A 115 9.90 37.64 11.96
CA HIS A 115 8.86 38.49 12.55
C HIS A 115 7.47 38.22 11.97
N ASP A 116 7.35 38.09 10.63
CA ASP A 116 6.07 37.77 9.98
C ASP A 116 5.53 36.40 10.41
N TYR A 117 6.41 35.39 10.48
CA TYR A 117 6.04 34.04 10.94
C TYR A 117 5.53 34.06 12.39
N ILE A 118 6.26 34.71 13.30
CA ILE A 118 5.85 34.82 14.72
C ILE A 118 4.52 35.56 14.84
N THR A 119 4.33 36.64 14.10
CA THR A 119 3.09 37.43 14.11
C THR A 119 1.90 36.58 13.68
N LYS A 120 2.01 35.89 12.52
CA LYS A 120 0.96 34.99 12.02
C LYS A 120 0.65 33.85 12.98
N LEU A 121 1.67 33.31 13.65
CA LEU A 121 1.50 32.25 14.65
C LEU A 121 0.73 32.76 15.87
N ILE A 122 1.10 33.91 16.42
CA ILE A 122 0.40 34.55 17.55
C ILE A 122 -1.05 34.87 17.17
N ASP A 123 -1.29 35.45 15.99
CA ASP A 123 -2.63 35.76 15.49
C ASP A 123 -3.50 34.51 15.34
N SER A 124 -2.90 33.41 14.87
CA SER A 124 -3.58 32.12 14.75
C SER A 124 -3.98 31.60 16.14
N PHE A 125 -3.08 31.67 17.13
CA PHE A 125 -3.39 31.29 18.51
C PHE A 125 -4.49 32.14 19.12
N HIS A 126 -4.46 33.47 18.95
CA HIS A 126 -5.52 34.35 19.43
C HIS A 126 -6.87 34.04 18.78
N THR A 127 -6.88 33.78 17.48
CA THR A 127 -8.09 33.40 16.75
C THR A 127 -8.67 32.10 17.28
N GLN A 128 -7.86 31.05 17.42
CA GLN A 128 -8.30 29.75 17.92
C GLN A 128 -8.77 29.82 19.38
N ASN A 129 -8.05 30.55 20.25
CA ASN A 129 -8.47 30.76 21.64
C ASN A 129 -9.82 31.48 21.73
N ARG A 130 -10.05 32.50 20.88
CA ARG A 130 -11.33 33.19 20.84
C ARG A 130 -12.47 32.27 20.38
N LEU A 131 -12.22 31.39 19.42
CA LEU A 131 -13.21 30.40 18.98
C LEU A 131 -13.56 29.41 20.10
N LEU A 132 -12.56 28.94 20.84
CA LEU A 132 -12.76 28.05 21.99
C LEU A 132 -13.52 28.72 23.14
N GLN A 133 -13.17 29.96 23.49
CA GLN A 133 -13.86 30.72 24.53
C GLN A 133 -15.33 30.98 24.21
N ASN A 134 -15.66 31.19 22.93
CA ASN A 134 -17.01 31.47 22.47
C ASN A 134 -17.71 30.21 21.92
N HIS A 135 -17.21 29.01 22.24
CA HIS A 135 -17.77 27.78 21.72
C HIS A 135 -19.22 27.59 22.22
N PRO A 136 -20.21 27.35 21.34
CA PRO A 136 -21.63 27.26 21.71
C PRO A 136 -21.92 26.24 22.81
N ASN A 137 -21.17 25.13 22.81
CA ASN A 137 -21.35 24.03 23.75
C ASN A 137 -20.43 24.12 25.00
N SER A 138 -19.73 25.24 25.22
CA SER A 138 -18.76 25.39 26.33
C SER A 138 -19.37 25.10 27.70
N LEU A 139 -20.57 25.61 27.98
CA LEU A 139 -21.32 25.36 29.23
C LEU A 139 -21.76 23.89 29.38
N ILE A 140 -22.02 23.21 28.28
CA ILE A 140 -22.39 21.78 28.29
C ILE A 140 -21.15 20.96 28.67
N TYR A 141 -20.00 21.26 28.07
CA TYR A 141 -18.76 20.58 28.43
C TYR A 141 -18.34 20.81 29.89
N GLU A 142 -18.59 22.00 30.44
CA GLU A 142 -18.36 22.29 31.86
C GLU A 142 -19.28 21.47 32.80
N SER A 143 -20.52 21.19 32.37
CA SER A 143 -21.51 20.46 33.18
C SER A 143 -21.45 18.94 33.03
N VAL A 144 -21.03 18.41 31.88
CA VAL A 144 -21.02 16.97 31.58
C VAL A 144 -19.72 16.27 32.03
N GLY A 145 -18.65 17.01 32.30
CA GLY A 145 -17.35 16.45 32.70
C GLY A 145 -16.58 15.80 31.54
N GLU A 146 -15.58 14.97 31.86
CA GLU A 146 -14.75 14.29 30.84
C GLU A 146 -15.57 13.25 30.07
N LEU A 147 -15.92 13.59 28.83
CA LEU A 147 -16.41 12.66 27.83
C LEU A 147 -15.18 12.15 27.06
N ASP A 148 -14.65 10.96 27.40
CA ASP A 148 -13.48 10.24 26.81
C ASP A 148 -13.21 10.51 25.30
N GLY A 149 -12.74 11.73 24.95
CA GLY A 149 -12.61 12.19 23.56
C GLY A 149 -13.92 12.31 22.76
N LEU A 150 -15.09 12.26 23.40
CA LEU A 150 -16.41 12.35 22.74
C LEU A 150 -16.96 13.77 22.85
N TYR A 151 -16.99 14.48 21.73
CA TYR A 151 -17.53 15.84 21.66
C TYR A 151 -19.01 15.82 21.25
N LEU A 152 -19.83 16.62 21.93
CA LEU A 152 -21.24 16.79 21.63
C LEU A 152 -21.40 17.79 20.48
N GLU A 153 -20.94 17.41 19.29
CA GLU A 153 -21.03 18.26 18.10
C GLU A 153 -22.13 17.81 17.15
N SER A 154 -22.95 18.77 16.73
CA SER A 154 -23.97 18.56 15.69
C SER A 154 -23.34 18.41 14.30
N GLU A 155 -22.18 19.05 14.10
CA GLU A 155 -21.38 18.97 12.87
C GLU A 155 -19.93 18.61 13.24
N PRO A 156 -19.61 17.31 13.44
CA PRO A 156 -18.27 16.91 13.83
C PRO A 156 -17.26 17.28 12.74
N CYS A 157 -16.17 17.93 13.12
CA CYS A 157 -15.08 18.20 12.18
C CYS A 157 -14.52 16.88 11.64
N PHE A 158 -14.73 16.58 10.36
CA PHE A 158 -14.28 15.34 9.72
C PHE A 158 -12.75 15.19 9.66
N ILE A 159 -12.00 16.28 9.87
CA ILE A 159 -10.54 16.25 9.88
C ILE A 159 -10.01 16.00 11.29
N CYS A 160 -10.64 16.58 12.32
CA CYS A 160 -10.25 16.39 13.72
C CYS A 160 -10.80 15.09 14.32
N ASN A 161 -12.01 14.67 13.93
CA ASN A 161 -12.64 13.44 14.45
C ASN A 161 -12.24 12.17 13.68
N ASN A 162 -11.67 12.30 12.48
CA ASN A 162 -11.17 11.15 11.75
C ASN A 162 -9.71 10.92 12.13
N VAL A 163 -9.53 10.34 13.33
CA VAL A 163 -8.21 9.94 13.83
C VAL A 163 -7.59 9.01 12.79
N GLU A 164 -6.44 9.40 12.26
CA GLU A 164 -5.68 8.58 11.33
C GLU A 164 -5.22 7.30 12.04
N GLN A 165 -6.01 6.25 11.91
CA GLN A 165 -5.72 4.99 12.59
C GLN A 165 -4.51 4.32 11.94
N PRO A 166 -3.52 3.87 12.74
CA PRO A 166 -2.40 3.14 12.21
C PRO A 166 -2.90 1.83 11.57
N THR A 167 -2.44 1.54 10.36
CA THR A 167 -2.78 0.30 9.68
C THR A 167 -2.35 -0.90 10.52
N GLN A 168 -3.32 -1.71 10.96
CA GLN A 168 -3.04 -2.93 11.72
C GLN A 168 -2.83 -4.12 10.78
N THR A 169 -1.85 -4.97 11.08
CA THR A 169 -1.69 -6.26 10.39
C THR A 169 -2.51 -7.33 11.11
N LEU A 170 -3.55 -7.84 10.45
CA LEU A 170 -4.45 -8.85 10.99
C LEU A 170 -4.38 -10.13 10.14
N LYS A 171 -4.44 -11.30 10.81
CA LYS A 171 -4.51 -12.58 10.11
C LYS A 171 -5.90 -12.74 9.50
N LEU A 172 -5.99 -13.02 8.21
CA LEU A 172 -7.27 -13.15 7.50
C LEU A 172 -8.20 -14.22 8.12
N ASN A 173 -7.63 -15.28 8.70
CA ASN A 173 -8.40 -16.30 9.42
C ASN A 173 -9.14 -15.78 10.67
N ALA A 174 -8.69 -14.68 11.28
CA ALA A 174 -9.37 -14.06 12.41
C ALA A 174 -10.51 -13.11 11.98
N LEU A 175 -10.51 -12.68 10.70
CA LEU A 175 -11.49 -11.72 10.16
C LEU A 175 -12.65 -12.39 9.43
N LYS A 176 -12.49 -13.67 9.05
CA LYS A 176 -13.47 -14.38 8.23
C LYS A 176 -14.62 -14.94 9.07
N VAL A 177 -15.82 -14.90 8.49
CA VAL A 177 -16.98 -15.71 8.94
C VAL A 177 -16.96 -17.06 8.23
N ASP A 178 -16.66 -17.04 6.93
CA ASP A 178 -16.59 -18.25 6.10
C ASP A 178 -15.51 -18.10 5.03
N ALA A 179 -14.97 -19.22 4.58
CA ALA A 179 -14.06 -19.28 3.46
C ALA A 179 -14.32 -20.50 2.59
N ARG A 180 -14.06 -20.35 1.29
CA ARG A 180 -14.14 -21.42 0.30
C ARG A 180 -12.87 -21.43 -0.53
N PHE A 181 -12.35 -22.63 -0.73
CA PHE A 181 -11.12 -22.87 -1.46
C PHE A 181 -11.41 -23.76 -2.64
N THR A 182 -10.83 -23.40 -3.78
CA THR A 182 -10.83 -24.20 -5.00
C THR A 182 -9.38 -24.32 -5.49
N THR A 183 -9.18 -25.03 -6.59
CA THR A 183 -7.84 -25.20 -7.19
C THR A 183 -7.21 -23.90 -7.67
N SER A 184 -8.02 -22.93 -8.10
CA SER A 184 -7.56 -21.64 -8.65
C SER A 184 -8.01 -20.43 -7.84
N GLN A 185 -8.89 -20.57 -6.85
CA GLN A 185 -9.45 -19.41 -6.14
C GLN A 185 -9.61 -19.67 -4.64
N GLN A 186 -9.38 -18.63 -3.84
CA GLN A 186 -9.73 -18.56 -2.41
C GLN A 186 -10.68 -17.40 -2.19
N ILE A 187 -11.86 -17.68 -1.64
CA ILE A 187 -12.89 -16.68 -1.35
C ILE A 187 -13.06 -16.59 0.17
N TYR A 188 -13.03 -15.37 0.69
CA TYR A 188 -13.20 -15.05 2.10
C TYR A 188 -14.37 -14.10 2.29
N LYS A 189 -15.36 -14.51 3.09
CA LYS A 189 -16.43 -13.65 3.58
C LYS A 189 -16.02 -13.11 4.96
N LEU A 190 -15.95 -11.79 5.10
CA LEU A 190 -15.47 -11.14 6.31
C LEU A 190 -16.63 -10.89 7.30
N ALA A 191 -16.31 -10.83 8.60
CA ALA A 191 -17.28 -10.59 9.67
C ALA A 191 -17.81 -9.16 9.70
N ALA A 192 -16.98 -8.23 9.24
CA ALA A 192 -17.31 -6.83 9.10
C ALA A 192 -16.78 -6.31 7.76
N THR A 193 -17.06 -5.05 7.48
CA THR A 193 -16.43 -4.35 6.36
C THR A 193 -15.10 -3.78 6.83
N TYR A 194 -14.04 -4.02 6.07
CA TYR A 194 -12.68 -3.58 6.40
C TYR A 194 -12.13 -2.66 5.30
N SER A 195 -11.35 -1.67 5.70
CA SER A 195 -10.51 -0.90 4.80
C SER A 195 -9.14 -1.57 4.70
N VAL A 196 -8.77 -2.03 3.51
CA VAL A 196 -7.56 -2.82 3.25
C VAL A 196 -6.61 -2.00 2.37
N GLN A 197 -5.42 -1.69 2.90
CA GLN A 197 -4.36 -0.98 2.16
C GLN A 197 -3.26 -1.94 1.66
N LYS A 198 -3.03 -3.04 2.38
CA LYS A 198 -1.91 -3.95 2.14
C LYS A 198 -2.30 -5.39 2.45
N ILE A 199 -1.88 -6.31 1.60
CA ILE A 199 -2.08 -7.76 1.76
C ILE A 199 -0.71 -8.43 1.75
N LEU A 200 -0.44 -9.25 2.77
CA LEU A 200 0.79 -10.04 2.87
C LEU A 200 0.44 -11.52 2.65
N PHE A 201 0.95 -12.09 1.56
CA PHE A 201 0.86 -13.51 1.30
C PHE A 201 2.09 -14.23 1.84
N LYS A 202 1.86 -15.31 2.57
CA LYS A 202 2.88 -16.32 2.89
C LYS A 202 2.65 -17.51 1.98
N LEU A 203 3.54 -17.70 1.02
CA LEU A 203 3.48 -18.74 0.02
C LEU A 203 4.28 -19.94 0.51
N SER A 204 3.61 -21.08 0.58
CA SER A 204 4.22 -22.36 0.95
C SER A 204 4.14 -23.31 -0.25
N GLU A 205 5.29 -23.79 -0.72
CA GLU A 205 5.34 -24.76 -1.81
C GLU A 205 5.09 -26.18 -1.30
N VAL A 206 4.01 -26.82 -1.76
CA VAL A 206 3.74 -28.23 -1.45
C VAL A 206 4.41 -29.16 -2.48
N ARG A 207 4.57 -28.70 -3.74
CA ARG A 207 5.26 -29.43 -4.81
C ARG A 207 6.18 -28.48 -5.59
N LYS A 208 7.45 -28.87 -5.77
CA LYS A 208 8.47 -28.10 -6.50
C LYS A 208 8.16 -27.93 -8.01
N THR A 209 7.24 -28.72 -8.56
CA THR A 209 6.95 -28.77 -10.00
C THR A 209 5.93 -27.73 -10.47
N LYS A 210 5.13 -27.16 -9.55
CA LYS A 210 4.09 -26.18 -9.87
C LYS A 210 4.11 -25.01 -8.90
N MET A 211 4.57 -23.85 -9.36
CA MET A 211 4.66 -22.62 -8.56
C MET A 211 3.67 -21.60 -9.10
N ILE A 212 3.01 -20.84 -8.23
CA ILE A 212 2.11 -19.76 -8.65
C ILE A 212 2.94 -18.67 -9.32
N GLN A 213 2.51 -18.23 -10.51
CA GLN A 213 3.14 -17.14 -11.23
C GLN A 213 2.36 -15.82 -11.08
N THR A 214 1.03 -15.89 -11.12
CA THR A 214 0.19 -14.68 -11.12
C THR A 214 -0.97 -14.80 -10.13
N ILE A 215 -1.11 -13.82 -9.24
CA ILE A 215 -2.23 -13.69 -8.29
C ILE A 215 -3.03 -12.44 -8.64
N THR A 216 -4.34 -12.59 -8.78
CA THR A 216 -5.28 -11.47 -8.90
C THR A 216 -6.12 -11.35 -7.64
N VAL A 217 -6.18 -10.14 -7.09
CA VAL A 217 -6.99 -9.79 -5.93
C VAL A 217 -8.28 -9.13 -6.42
N TYR A 218 -9.41 -9.67 -5.98
CA TYR A 218 -10.73 -9.08 -6.16
C TYR A 218 -11.39 -8.79 -4.81
N PHE A 219 -12.32 -7.84 -4.81
CA PHE A 219 -13.06 -7.46 -3.63
C PHE A 219 -14.51 -7.12 -3.95
N THR A 220 -15.35 -7.14 -2.92
CA THR A 220 -16.70 -6.59 -2.98
C THR A 220 -17.04 -5.96 -1.63
N ASN A 221 -17.83 -4.88 -1.66
CA ASN A 221 -18.34 -4.19 -0.47
C ASN A 221 -19.83 -4.48 -0.22
N ARG A 222 -20.47 -5.31 -1.06
CA ARG A 222 -21.88 -5.65 -0.92
C ARG A 222 -22.05 -6.60 0.25
N GLN A 223 -22.75 -6.16 1.28
CA GLN A 223 -23.18 -7.01 2.38
C GLN A 223 -24.39 -7.84 1.92
N SER A 224 -24.64 -9.00 2.56
CA SER A 224 -25.78 -9.93 2.37
C SER A 224 -25.61 -11.17 1.48
N HIS A 225 -24.59 -11.28 0.63
CA HIS A 225 -24.46 -12.46 -0.23
C HIS A 225 -23.91 -13.69 0.54
N SER A 226 -24.42 -14.88 0.22
CA SER A 226 -23.81 -16.13 0.67
C SER A 226 -22.50 -16.36 -0.07
N ILE A 227 -21.59 -17.17 0.49
CA ILE A 227 -20.33 -17.49 -0.19
C ILE A 227 -20.55 -18.26 -1.51
N VAL A 228 -21.70 -18.92 -1.65
CA VAL A 228 -22.11 -19.62 -2.87
C VAL A 228 -22.47 -18.61 -3.97
N ASP A 229 -23.27 -17.58 -3.63
CA ASP A 229 -23.63 -16.52 -4.58
C ASP A 229 -22.41 -15.74 -5.06
N LEU A 230 -21.49 -15.44 -4.13
CA LEU A 230 -20.22 -14.80 -4.43
C LEU A 230 -19.38 -15.62 -5.42
N LYS A 231 -19.40 -16.95 -5.30
CA LYS A 231 -18.69 -17.84 -6.24
C LYS A 231 -19.35 -17.88 -7.62
N MET A 232 -20.67 -17.89 -7.68
CA MET A 232 -21.41 -18.07 -8.94
C MET A 232 -21.53 -16.79 -9.76
N ASN A 233 -21.42 -15.62 -9.14
CA ASN A 233 -21.67 -14.34 -9.81
C ASN A 233 -20.41 -13.47 -9.90
N ALA A 234 -19.68 -13.63 -11.01
CA ALA A 234 -18.47 -12.85 -11.31
C ALA A 234 -18.71 -11.32 -11.32
N LYS A 235 -19.93 -10.86 -11.62
CA LYS A 235 -20.26 -9.41 -11.69
C LYS A 235 -20.27 -8.73 -10.32
N LEU A 236 -20.26 -9.50 -9.22
CA LEU A 236 -20.20 -8.95 -7.87
C LEU A 236 -18.79 -8.51 -7.47
N TRP A 237 -17.77 -8.90 -8.24
CA TRP A 237 -16.36 -8.69 -7.94
C TRP A 237 -15.76 -7.52 -8.71
N SER A 238 -15.02 -6.68 -8.00
CA SER A 238 -14.16 -5.65 -8.58
C SER A 238 -12.70 -6.08 -8.46
N LYS A 239 -11.93 -5.93 -9.55
CA LYS A 239 -10.49 -6.23 -9.55
C LYS A 239 -9.74 -5.14 -8.79
N ALA A 240 -9.02 -5.49 -7.73
CA ALA A 240 -8.18 -4.56 -6.98
C ALA A 240 -6.78 -4.44 -7.59
N LYS A 241 -6.08 -5.57 -7.76
CA LYS A 241 -4.70 -5.58 -8.26
C LYS A 241 -4.33 -6.97 -8.77
N GLN A 242 -3.46 -7.02 -9.78
CA GLN A 242 -2.82 -8.24 -10.24
C GLN A 242 -1.32 -8.13 -10.01
N VAL A 243 -0.71 -9.19 -9.52
CA VAL A 243 0.71 -9.23 -9.15
C VAL A 243 1.36 -10.50 -9.67
N ARG A 244 2.61 -10.38 -10.07
CA ARG A 244 3.47 -11.52 -10.42
C ARG A 244 4.26 -11.97 -9.20
N VAL A 245 4.48 -13.26 -9.12
CA VAL A 245 5.25 -13.96 -8.10
C VAL A 245 6.50 -14.51 -8.77
N GLU A 246 7.65 -14.27 -8.15
CA GLU A 246 8.91 -14.82 -8.64
C GLU A 246 9.08 -16.29 -8.21
N PRO A 247 9.73 -17.15 -9.01
CA PRO A 247 9.99 -18.53 -8.63
C PRO A 247 10.72 -18.63 -7.28
N GLY A 248 10.22 -19.46 -6.36
CA GLY A 248 10.80 -19.64 -5.02
C GLY A 248 10.49 -18.52 -4.01
N GLN A 249 9.67 -17.53 -4.36
CA GLN A 249 9.27 -16.46 -3.44
C GLN A 249 8.36 -16.99 -2.32
N SER A 250 8.79 -16.86 -1.06
CA SER A 250 8.04 -17.33 0.12
C SER A 250 7.11 -16.28 0.71
N GLU A 251 7.39 -14.99 0.50
CA GLU A 251 6.54 -13.89 0.96
C GLU A 251 6.29 -12.88 -0.16
N LEU A 252 5.03 -12.55 -0.39
CA LEU A 252 4.61 -11.56 -1.38
C LEU A 252 3.81 -10.46 -0.70
N LYS A 253 4.30 -9.23 -0.86
CA LYS A 253 3.68 -8.02 -0.30
C LYS A 253 2.94 -7.26 -1.39
N VAL A 254 1.62 -7.18 -1.28
CA VAL A 254 0.75 -6.47 -2.22
C VAL A 254 0.28 -5.17 -1.57
N GLU A 255 0.81 -4.04 -2.02
CA GLU A 255 0.34 -2.71 -1.61
C GLU A 255 -0.62 -2.13 -2.65
N LEU A 256 -1.74 -1.57 -2.18
CA LEU A 256 -2.73 -0.90 -3.01
C LEU A 256 -2.43 0.60 -2.99
N GLN A 257 -2.64 1.29 -4.12
CA GLN A 257 -2.43 2.74 -4.18
C GLN A 257 -3.50 3.49 -3.37
N LEU A 258 -4.73 2.97 -3.39
CA LEU A 258 -5.84 3.45 -2.58
C LEU A 258 -6.38 2.29 -1.71
N PRO A 259 -6.83 2.56 -0.47
CA PRO A 259 -7.41 1.53 0.37
C PRO A 259 -8.72 1.07 -0.26
N ILE A 260 -8.94 -0.23 -0.33
CA ILE A 260 -10.22 -0.79 -0.76
C ILE A 260 -11.09 -1.07 0.45
N VAL A 261 -12.38 -0.71 0.37
CA VAL A 261 -13.37 -1.07 1.38
C VAL A 261 -14.05 -2.35 0.94
N CYS A 262 -13.98 -3.41 1.74
CA CYS A 262 -14.51 -4.71 1.35
C CYS A 262 -15.15 -5.49 2.51
N SER A 263 -16.25 -6.17 2.20
CA SER A 263 -16.91 -7.19 3.03
C SER A 263 -16.51 -8.61 2.60
N SER A 264 -15.92 -8.78 1.41
CA SER A 264 -15.38 -10.06 0.95
C SER A 264 -14.17 -9.86 0.03
N LEU A 265 -13.26 -10.83 0.07
CA LEU A 265 -12.03 -10.87 -0.73
C LEU A 265 -11.96 -12.17 -1.51
N MET A 266 -11.43 -12.10 -2.73
CA MET A 266 -11.10 -13.26 -3.53
C MET A 266 -9.68 -13.16 -4.05
N PHE A 267 -8.93 -14.25 -3.91
CA PHE A 267 -7.61 -14.42 -4.50
C PHE A 267 -7.69 -15.47 -5.59
N GLU A 268 -7.40 -15.07 -6.82
CA GLU A 268 -7.39 -15.94 -7.99
C GLU A 268 -5.96 -16.18 -8.46
N TYR A 269 -5.60 -17.46 -8.60
CA TYR A 269 -4.35 -17.94 -9.14
C TYR A 269 -4.53 -18.18 -10.64
N VAL A 270 -4.01 -17.27 -11.44
CA VAL A 270 -4.26 -17.23 -12.89
C VAL A 270 -3.29 -18.16 -13.62
N ASP A 271 -2.00 -18.00 -13.36
CA ASP A 271 -0.92 -18.69 -14.06
C ASP A 271 0.00 -19.41 -13.07
N PHE A 272 0.64 -20.47 -13.55
CA PHE A 272 1.61 -21.26 -12.80
C PHE A 272 2.87 -21.47 -13.65
N TYR A 273 4.04 -21.42 -13.00
CA TYR A 273 5.25 -21.98 -13.57
C TYR A 273 5.15 -23.50 -13.53
N GLU A 274 5.13 -24.11 -14.71
CA GLU A 274 5.28 -25.56 -14.89
C GLU A 274 6.72 -25.82 -15.32
N ARG A 275 7.44 -26.71 -14.62
CA ARG A 275 8.71 -27.22 -15.15
C ARG A 275 8.40 -28.23 -16.25
N ASP A 276 9.19 -28.20 -17.33
CA ASP A 276 9.07 -29.11 -18.48
C ASP A 276 9.08 -30.62 -18.11
N SER A 277 9.42 -30.97 -16.87
CA SER A 277 9.28 -32.33 -16.35
C SER A 277 7.84 -32.88 -16.38
N ASP A 278 6.81 -32.01 -16.35
CA ASP A 278 5.41 -32.45 -16.45
C ASP A 278 4.96 -32.68 -17.90
N LYS A 279 5.57 -32.04 -18.91
CA LYS A 279 5.36 -32.42 -20.32
C LYS A 279 6.02 -33.76 -20.65
N SER A 280 7.10 -34.12 -19.96
CA SER A 280 7.70 -35.46 -20.05
C SER A 280 6.98 -36.53 -19.21
N ALA A 281 5.91 -36.20 -18.48
CA ALA A 281 5.11 -37.20 -17.76
C ALA A 281 4.28 -38.08 -18.73
N GLU A 282 4.03 -37.64 -19.96
CA GLU A 282 3.51 -38.49 -21.04
C GLU A 282 4.55 -39.53 -21.53
N ALA A 283 5.82 -39.35 -21.16
CA ALA A 283 6.91 -40.30 -21.36
C ALA A 283 7.36 -40.97 -20.05
N ALA A 284 6.47 -41.08 -19.04
CA ALA A 284 6.75 -41.87 -17.86
C ALA A 284 7.00 -43.33 -18.25
N VAL A 285 8.20 -43.83 -17.93
CA VAL A 285 8.56 -45.22 -18.12
C VAL A 285 7.99 -46.04 -16.96
N LEU A 286 7.06 -46.94 -17.28
CA LEU A 286 6.46 -47.89 -16.36
C LEU A 286 7.29 -49.19 -16.33
N GLN A 287 7.21 -49.93 -15.23
CA GLN A 287 7.84 -51.24 -15.10
C GLN A 287 6.81 -52.34 -15.34
N CYS A 288 7.10 -53.29 -16.22
CA CYS A 288 6.21 -54.41 -16.47
C CYS A 288 6.12 -55.30 -15.21
N PRO A 289 4.94 -55.54 -14.64
CA PRO A 289 4.81 -56.36 -13.43
C PRO A 289 5.15 -57.84 -13.63
N ARG A 290 5.26 -58.31 -14.89
CA ARG A 290 5.52 -59.72 -15.22
C ARG A 290 6.99 -60.03 -15.47
N CYS A 291 7.73 -59.09 -16.08
CA CYS A 291 9.12 -59.32 -16.48
C CYS A 291 10.07 -58.16 -16.10
N SER A 292 9.56 -57.13 -15.41
CA SER A 292 10.29 -55.94 -14.98
C SER A 292 10.93 -55.13 -16.12
N ALA A 293 10.55 -55.40 -17.37
CA ALA A 293 10.99 -54.61 -18.51
C ALA A 293 10.40 -53.20 -18.46
N SER A 294 11.17 -52.23 -18.95
CA SER A 294 10.76 -50.85 -19.13
C SER A 294 9.69 -50.73 -20.23
N VAL A 295 8.57 -50.07 -19.93
CA VAL A 295 7.41 -49.92 -20.83
C VAL A 295 7.00 -48.44 -20.92
N PRO A 296 6.87 -47.85 -22.11
CA PRO A 296 6.36 -46.49 -22.25
C PRO A 296 4.87 -46.40 -21.83
N ALA A 297 4.49 -45.32 -21.14
CA ALA A 297 3.13 -45.11 -20.62
C ALA A 297 2.03 -45.15 -21.71
N HIS A 298 2.36 -44.85 -22.97
CA HIS A 298 1.45 -45.00 -24.11
C HIS A 298 2.14 -45.80 -25.22
N PRO A 299 1.57 -46.92 -25.72
CA PRO A 299 0.26 -47.50 -25.40
C PRO A 299 0.21 -48.37 -24.12
N GLY A 300 1.29 -48.48 -23.33
CA GLY A 300 1.30 -49.28 -22.09
C GLY A 300 1.39 -50.79 -22.29
N VAL A 301 1.81 -51.25 -23.48
CA VAL A 301 2.02 -52.67 -23.78
C VAL A 301 3.51 -53.00 -23.74
N CYS A 302 3.89 -54.01 -22.96
CA CYS A 302 5.27 -54.43 -22.85
C CYS A 302 5.76 -55.12 -24.14
N ASN A 303 6.85 -54.62 -24.73
CA ASN A 303 7.43 -55.21 -25.95
C ASN A 303 8.06 -56.60 -25.71
N THR A 304 8.42 -56.93 -24.46
CA THR A 304 9.10 -58.19 -24.13
C THR A 304 8.13 -59.34 -23.89
N CYS A 305 7.00 -59.09 -23.22
CA CYS A 305 6.05 -60.15 -22.85
C CYS A 305 4.60 -59.91 -23.33
N GLY A 306 4.35 -58.79 -24.03
CA GLY A 306 3.03 -58.44 -24.57
C GLY A 306 1.98 -58.03 -23.54
N GLU A 307 2.36 -57.94 -22.26
CA GLU A 307 1.42 -57.63 -21.18
C GLU A 307 1.10 -56.12 -21.11
N ASN A 308 -0.17 -55.79 -20.85
CA ASN A 308 -0.59 -54.40 -20.61
C ASN A 308 -0.32 -54.01 -19.15
N VAL A 309 0.53 -53.00 -18.93
CA VAL A 309 0.94 -52.57 -17.58
C VAL A 309 -0.17 -51.88 -16.79
N PHE A 310 -1.27 -51.50 -17.44
CA PHE A 310 -2.48 -50.97 -16.78
C PHE A 310 -3.46 -52.07 -16.35
N GLN A 311 -3.20 -53.33 -16.70
CA GLN A 311 -4.07 -54.44 -16.35
C GLN A 311 -3.67 -55.05 -15.00
N CYS A 312 -4.60 -55.06 -14.05
CA CYS A 312 -4.36 -55.65 -12.73
C CYS A 312 -4.26 -57.19 -12.82
N HIS A 313 -3.11 -57.74 -12.39
CA HIS A 313 -2.85 -59.18 -12.43
C HIS A 313 -3.83 -59.99 -11.54
N LYS A 314 -4.35 -59.39 -10.46
CA LYS A 314 -5.32 -60.04 -9.56
C LYS A 314 -6.74 -60.05 -10.13
N CYS A 315 -7.12 -59.04 -10.90
CA CYS A 315 -8.49 -58.92 -11.45
C CYS A 315 -8.66 -59.64 -12.79
N ARG A 316 -7.56 -60.04 -13.44
CA ARG A 316 -7.59 -60.78 -14.72
C ARG A 316 -8.13 -62.21 -14.58
N ALA A 317 -8.16 -62.76 -13.36
CA ALA A 317 -8.66 -64.11 -13.06
C ALA A 317 -10.13 -64.13 -12.59
N ILE A 318 -10.81 -62.98 -12.55
CA ILE A 318 -12.22 -62.91 -12.18
C ILE A 318 -13.04 -62.89 -13.48
N ASN A 319 -13.36 -64.08 -13.97
CA ASN A 319 -14.47 -64.34 -14.89
C ASN A 319 -15.46 -65.26 -14.18
#